data_AF-Q9MPZ1-F1
#
_entry.id   AF-Q9MPZ1-F1
#
_cell.length_a   1.000
_cell.length_b   1.000
_cell.length_c   1.000
_cell.angle_alpha   90.00
_cell.angle_beta   90.00
_cell.angle_gamma   90.00
#
_symmetry.space_group_name_H-M   'P 1'
#
loop_
_entity.id
_entity.type
_entity.pdbx_description
1 polymer ?
#
loop_
_entity_poly.entity_id
_entity_poly.type
_entity_poly.pdbx_seq_one_letter_code
_entity_poly.pdbx_strand_id
1 'polypeptide(L)'
;MNMLINYCKISFYFLIFISGSLFLMSLKFLLNDLVYFIEWEILSLQSMSIVMTFLFDWMSLMFMSFVLLISSLVIFYSNQYMEEDYNINRFILLVLMFVMSMMMLIISPNLISILLGWDGLG
;
A
#
# COMPACT_ATOMS: atom_id res chain seq x y z
N MET A 1 26.19 8.32 -6.11
CA MET A 1 26.16 6.87 -5.89
C MET A 1 25.79 6.47 -4.46
N ASN A 2 26.66 6.61 -3.45
CA ASN A 2 26.40 6.01 -2.13
C ASN A 2 25.11 6.48 -1.43
N MET A 3 24.76 7.76 -1.50
CA MET A 3 23.52 8.26 -0.90
C MET A 3 22.26 7.72 -1.62
N LEU A 4 22.29 7.61 -2.95
CA LEU A 4 21.18 7.08 -3.76
C LEU A 4 20.94 5.60 -3.47
N ILE A 5 22.01 4.80 -3.48
CA ILE A 5 21.99 3.37 -3.14
C ILE A 5 21.46 3.16 -1.71
N ASN A 6 21.74 4.09 -0.80
CA ASN A 6 21.24 4.03 0.56
C ASN A 6 19.71 4.21 0.61
N TYR A 7 19.13 5.13 -0.17
CA TYR A 7 17.67 5.29 -0.24
C TYR A 7 16.96 4.04 -0.81
N CYS A 8 17.50 3.43 -1.86
CA CYS A 8 16.97 2.18 -2.42
C CYS A 8 16.95 1.05 -1.37
N LYS A 9 18.07 0.90 -0.64
CA LYS A 9 18.20 -0.14 0.39
C LYS A 9 17.29 0.13 1.58
N ILE A 10 17.20 1.38 2.04
CA ILE A 10 16.33 1.76 3.16
C ILE A 10 14.86 1.47 2.81
N SER A 11 14.41 1.90 1.63
CA SER A 11 13.03 1.66 1.18
C SER A 11 12.72 0.17 1.00
N PHE A 12 13.67 -0.61 0.48
CA PHE A 12 13.55 -2.07 0.39
C PHE A 12 13.34 -2.73 1.77
N TYR A 13 14.22 -2.47 2.73
CA TYR A 13 14.12 -3.07 4.06
C TYR A 13 12.83 -2.63 4.79
N PHE A 14 12.42 -1.38 4.62
CA PHE A 14 11.19 -0.85 5.20
C PHE A 14 9.95 -1.58 4.66
N LEU A 15 9.83 -1.73 3.33
CA LEU A 15 8.68 -2.39 2.72
C LEU A 15 8.60 -3.88 3.08
N ILE A 16 9.73 -4.60 3.11
CA ILE A 16 9.76 -6.01 3.53
C ILE A 16 9.33 -6.18 4.98
N PHE A 17 9.78 -5.29 5.86
CA PHE A 17 9.39 -5.35 7.26
C PHE A 17 7.86 -5.15 7.41
N ILE A 18 7.28 -4.21 6.67
CA ILE A 18 5.84 -3.98 6.69
C ILE A 18 5.09 -5.17 6.08
N SER A 19 5.52 -5.71 4.93
CA SER A 19 4.86 -6.87 4.33
C SER A 19 4.85 -8.08 5.27
N GLY A 20 5.98 -8.35 5.93
CA GLY A 20 6.09 -9.44 6.90
C GLY A 20 5.15 -9.26 8.10
N SER A 21 5.06 -8.04 8.65
CA SER A 21 4.15 -7.76 9.77
C SER A 21 2.67 -7.86 9.38
N LEU A 22 2.28 -7.39 8.19
CA LEU A 22 0.91 -7.52 7.69
C LEU A 22 0.51 -8.97 7.42
N PHE A 23 1.44 -9.80 6.91
CA PHE A 23 1.21 -11.23 6.74
C PHE A 23 0.98 -11.96 8.07
N LEU A 24 1.71 -11.59 9.13
CA LEU A 24 1.45 -12.15 10.45
C LEU A 24 0.09 -11.71 11.01
N MET A 25 -0.29 -10.46 10.78
CA MET A 25 -1.62 -9.95 11.17
C MET A 25 -2.74 -10.65 10.41
N SER A 26 -2.59 -10.89 9.12
CA SER A 26 -3.62 -11.57 8.33
C SER A 26 -3.86 -13.00 8.78
N LEU A 27 -2.80 -13.73 9.15
CA LEU A 27 -2.92 -15.07 9.73
C LEU A 27 -3.65 -15.03 11.08
N LYS A 28 -3.39 -14.02 11.92
CA LYS A 28 -4.11 -13.85 13.18
C LYS A 28 -5.61 -13.56 12.96
N PHE A 29 -5.95 -12.77 11.95
CA PHE A 29 -7.34 -12.48 11.59
C PHE A 29 -8.04 -13.73 11.06
N LEU A 30 -7.34 -14.55 10.28
CA LEU A 30 -7.86 -15.84 9.79
C LEU A 30 -8.13 -16.82 10.93
N LEU A 31 -7.21 -16.94 11.90
CA LEU A 31 -7.38 -17.90 13.01
C LEU A 31 -8.51 -17.52 13.97
N ASN A 32 -8.79 -16.23 14.12
CA ASN A 32 -9.78 -15.71 15.06
C ASN A 32 -11.09 -15.26 14.36
N ASP A 33 -11.22 -15.45 13.05
CA ASP A 33 -12.32 -14.95 12.21
C ASP A 33 -12.67 -13.47 12.49
N LEU A 34 -11.65 -12.62 12.62
CA LEU A 34 -11.81 -11.20 12.92
C LEU A 34 -12.02 -10.38 11.64
N VAL A 35 -12.96 -9.45 11.73
CA VAL A 35 -13.31 -8.48 10.69
C VAL A 35 -13.51 -7.14 11.37
N TYR A 36 -12.78 -6.11 10.95
CA TYR A 36 -12.97 -4.75 11.46
C TYR A 36 -13.49 -3.82 10.37
N PHE A 37 -14.60 -3.16 10.68
CA PHE A 37 -15.16 -2.06 9.90
C PHE A 37 -14.92 -0.75 10.64
N ILE A 38 -14.29 0.21 9.97
CA ILE A 38 -14.14 1.59 10.45
C ILE A 38 -14.92 2.48 9.49
N GLU A 39 -15.97 3.11 10.00
CA GLU A 39 -16.78 4.06 9.25
C GLU A 39 -16.45 5.48 9.71
N TRP A 40 -16.13 6.35 8.76
CA TRP A 40 -15.89 7.76 9.00
C TRP A 40 -16.77 8.62 8.08
N GLU A 41 -17.73 9.32 8.67
CA GLU A 41 -18.56 10.28 7.96
C GLU A 41 -17.76 11.56 7.69
N ILE A 42 -17.49 11.86 6.41
CA ILE A 42 -16.74 13.05 6.01
C ILE A 42 -17.66 14.26 5.93
N LEU A 43 -18.80 14.11 5.25
CA LEU A 43 -19.72 15.19 4.92
C LEU A 43 -21.16 14.70 5.03
N SER A 44 -22.00 15.43 5.76
CA SER A 44 -23.44 15.26 5.76
C SER A 44 -24.11 16.47 5.11
N LEU A 45 -24.77 16.25 3.97
CA LEU A 45 -25.55 17.24 3.25
C LEU A 45 -27.03 16.86 3.30
N GLN A 46 -27.80 17.46 4.21
CA GLN A 46 -29.25 17.28 4.41
C GLN A 46 -29.76 15.82 4.43
N SER A 47 -29.79 15.12 3.29
CA SER A 47 -30.19 13.71 3.16
C SER A 47 -29.09 12.76 2.67
N MET A 48 -27.94 13.26 2.21
CA MET A 48 -26.83 12.45 1.70
C MET A 48 -25.62 12.60 2.62
N SER A 49 -25.18 11.49 3.23
CA SER A 49 -23.92 11.41 3.95
C SER A 49 -22.87 10.70 3.09
N ILE A 50 -21.69 11.30 2.97
CA ILE A 50 -20.51 10.71 2.35
C ILE A 50 -19.71 10.05 3.47
N VAL A 51 -19.72 8.73 3.49
CA VAL A 51 -19.00 7.91 4.48
C VAL A 51 -17.82 7.22 3.81
N MET A 52 -16.62 7.43 4.34
CA MET A 52 -15.47 6.61 4.03
C MET A 52 -15.44 5.41 4.97
N THR A 53 -15.37 4.23 4.39
CA THR A 53 -15.30 2.98 5.13
C THR A 53 -13.95 2.33 4.88
N PHE A 54 -13.36 1.74 5.92
CA PHE A 54 -12.15 0.94 5.83
C PHE A 54 -12.46 -0.46 6.36
N LEU A 55 -12.17 -1.48 5.56
CA LEU A 55 -12.39 -2.89 5.85
C LEU A 55 -11.05 -3.60 6.04
N PHE A 56 -10.84 -4.09 7.26
CA PHE A 56 -9.69 -4.91 7.62
C PHE A 56 -10.13 -6.33 7.89
N ASP A 57 -9.90 -7.19 6.89
CA ASP A 57 -10.17 -8.63 6.92
C ASP A 57 -8.87 -9.39 6.66
N TRP A 58 -8.89 -10.69 6.91
CA TRP A 58 -7.76 -11.56 6.56
C TRP A 58 -7.44 -11.48 5.06
N MET A 59 -8.45 -11.35 4.19
CA MET A 59 -8.27 -11.20 2.74
C MET A 59 -7.57 -9.89 2.36
N SER A 60 -8.04 -8.75 2.89
CA SER A 60 -7.45 -7.45 2.57
C SER A 60 -6.02 -7.35 3.11
N LEU A 61 -5.77 -7.82 4.34
CA LEU A 61 -4.42 -7.88 4.92
C LEU A 61 -3.47 -8.80 4.15
N MET A 62 -3.93 -9.99 3.72
CA MET A 62 -3.13 -10.89 2.89
C MET A 62 -2.75 -10.23 1.57
N PHE A 63 -3.71 -9.63 0.87
CA PHE A 63 -3.45 -9.03 -0.42
C PHE A 63 -2.50 -7.83 -0.32
N MET A 64 -2.66 -6.98 0.70
CA MET A 64 -1.72 -5.89 0.99
C MET A 64 -0.29 -6.40 1.23
N SER A 65 -0.13 -7.52 1.95
CA SER A 65 1.19 -8.11 2.20
C SER A 65 1.89 -8.54 0.91
N PHE A 66 1.16 -9.11 -0.06
CA PHE A 66 1.72 -9.51 -1.34
C PHE A 66 2.09 -8.32 -2.22
N VAL A 67 1.25 -7.28 -2.27
CA VAL A 67 1.57 -6.07 -3.06
C VAL A 67 2.85 -5.39 -2.55
N LEU A 68 3.01 -5.28 -1.23
CA LEU A 68 4.22 -4.74 -0.61
C LEU A 68 5.45 -5.62 -0.83
N LEU A 69 5.28 -6.94 -0.83
CA LEU A 69 6.37 -7.87 -1.10
C LEU A 69 6.85 -7.73 -2.55
N ILE A 70 5.93 -7.69 -3.52
CA ILE A 70 6.27 -7.50 -4.93
C ILE A 70 6.97 -6.16 -5.14
N SER A 71 6.44 -5.07 -4.56
CA SER A 71 7.05 -3.74 -4.72
C SER A 71 8.45 -3.65 -4.10
N SER A 72 8.69 -4.34 -2.98
CA SER A 72 10.05 -4.42 -2.42
C SER A 72 11.04 -5.09 -3.38
N LEU A 73 10.63 -6.17 -4.05
CA LEU A 73 11.47 -6.86 -5.04
C LEU A 73 11.72 -5.98 -6.27
N VAL A 74 10.73 -5.20 -6.70
CA VAL A 74 10.88 -4.22 -7.79
C VAL A 74 11.93 -3.17 -7.45
N ILE A 75 11.91 -2.62 -6.22
CA ILE A 75 12.91 -1.65 -5.77
C ILE A 75 14.31 -2.28 -5.70
N PHE A 76 14.41 -3.51 -5.18
CA PHE A 76 15.68 -4.23 -5.14
C PHE A 76 16.28 -4.42 -6.54
N TYR A 77 15.46 -4.86 -7.49
CA TYR A 77 15.87 -5.05 -8.88
C TYR A 77 16.25 -3.72 -9.54
N SER A 78 15.49 -2.65 -9.29
CA SER A 78 15.75 -1.33 -9.87
C SER A 78 17.10 -0.74 -9.48
N ASN A 79 17.63 -1.10 -8.30
CA ASN A 79 18.91 -0.60 -7.83
C ASN A 79 20.09 -1.08 -8.68
N GLN A 80 20.01 -2.29 -9.25
CA GLN A 80 21.01 -2.81 -10.19
C GLN A 80 20.67 -2.44 -11.64
N TYR A 81 19.38 -2.47 -12.00
CA TYR A 81 18.95 -2.22 -13.37
C TYR A 81 19.18 -0.76 -13.81
N MET A 82 18.93 0.21 -12.93
CA MET A 82 19.06 1.64 -13.22
C MET A 82 20.34 2.26 -12.63
N GLU A 83 21.35 1.46 -12.27
CA GLU A 83 22.52 1.95 -11.50
C GLU A 83 23.24 3.13 -12.17
N GLU A 84 23.22 3.21 -13.50
CA GLU A 84 23.89 4.25 -14.30
C GLU A 84 23.00 5.49 -14.54
N ASP A 85 21.71 5.45 -14.19
CA ASP A 85 20.76 6.53 -14.46
C ASP A 85 20.63 7.52 -13.30
N TYR A 86 20.62 8.82 -13.62
CA TYR A 86 20.46 9.88 -12.61
C TYR A 86 19.03 10.01 -12.05
N ASN A 87 18.04 9.38 -12.68
CA ASN A 87 16.61 9.51 -12.33
C ASN A 87 16.07 8.42 -11.39
N ILE A 88 16.93 7.56 -10.81
CA ILE A 88 16.53 6.49 -9.87
C ILE A 88 15.64 7.00 -8.73
N ASN A 89 15.96 8.15 -8.14
CA ASN A 89 15.16 8.72 -7.05
C ASN A 89 13.72 9.01 -7.44
N ARG A 90 13.50 9.52 -8.65
CA ARG A 90 12.16 9.81 -9.15
C ARG A 90 11.39 8.52 -9.37
N PHE A 91 12.05 7.50 -9.90
CA PHE A 91 11.45 6.18 -10.09
C PHE A 91 11.00 5.57 -8.75
N ILE A 92 11.86 5.58 -7.72
CA ILE A 92 11.52 5.03 -6.40
C ILE A 92 10.35 5.81 -5.77
N LEU A 93 10.33 7.12 -5.90
CA LEU A 93 9.23 7.95 -5.41
C LEU A 93 7.90 7.56 -6.08
N LEU A 94 7.91 7.35 -7.41
CA LEU A 94 6.73 6.92 -8.16
C LEU A 94 6.25 5.53 -7.72
N VAL A 95 7.18 4.59 -7.51
CA VAL A 95 6.83 3.25 -7.00
C VAL A 95 6.21 3.33 -5.60
N LEU A 96 6.73 4.18 -4.72
CA LEU A 96 6.16 4.37 -3.39
C LEU A 96 4.76 5.02 -3.43
N MET A 97 4.53 5.99 -4.33
CA MET A 97 3.19 6.56 -4.53
C MET A 97 2.21 5.53 -5.07
N PHE A 98 2.64 4.69 -6.01
CA PHE A 98 1.84 3.58 -6.54
C PHE A 98 1.45 2.56 -5.46
N VAL A 99 2.40 2.23 -4.56
CA VAL A 99 2.11 1.35 -3.43
C VAL A 99 1.06 1.98 -2.52
N MET A 100 1.16 3.28 -2.23
CA MET A 100 0.18 3.97 -1.38
C MET A 100 -1.22 3.99 -2.00
N SER A 101 -1.35 4.24 -3.31
CA SER A 101 -2.67 4.22 -3.97
C SER A 101 -3.27 2.82 -4.00
N MET A 102 -2.46 1.78 -4.25
CA MET A 102 -2.91 0.39 -4.15
C MET A 102 -3.41 0.04 -2.75
N MET A 103 -2.71 0.44 -1.69
CA MET A 103 -3.13 0.15 -0.31
C MET A 103 -4.49 0.78 0.01
N MET A 104 -4.74 2.01 -0.45
CA MET A 104 -6.04 2.66 -0.28
C MET A 104 -7.17 1.91 -1.00
N LEU A 105 -6.91 1.42 -2.22
CA LEU A 105 -7.90 0.67 -2.99
C LEU A 105 -8.31 -0.62 -2.26
N ILE A 106 -7.35 -1.37 -1.73
CA ILE A 106 -7.57 -2.68 -1.10
C ILE A 106 -8.40 -2.58 0.19
N ILE A 107 -8.19 -1.55 1.00
CA ILE A 107 -8.90 -1.38 2.28
C ILE A 107 -10.32 -0.86 2.06
N SER A 108 -10.58 -0.24 0.92
CA SER A 108 -11.82 0.50 0.68
C SER A 108 -12.98 -0.39 0.17
N PRO A 109 -14.11 -0.48 0.89
CA PRO A 109 -15.28 -1.22 0.43
C PRO A 109 -16.34 -0.33 -0.23
N ASN A 110 -16.21 1.01 -0.19
CA ASN A 110 -17.15 1.94 -0.82
C ASN A 110 -16.68 2.37 -2.23
N LEU A 111 -17.63 2.56 -3.17
CA LEU A 111 -17.34 2.96 -4.55
C LEU A 111 -16.60 4.30 -4.62
N ILE A 112 -16.98 5.27 -3.79
CA ILE A 112 -16.35 6.60 -3.74
C ILE A 112 -14.88 6.47 -3.30
N SER A 113 -14.61 5.64 -2.29
CA SER A 113 -13.25 5.39 -1.82
C SER A 113 -12.40 4.61 -2.82
N ILE A 114 -13.00 3.68 -3.58
CA ILE A 114 -12.31 2.95 -4.65
C ILE A 114 -11.91 3.89 -5.78
N LEU A 115 -12.78 4.84 -6.18
CA LEU A 115 -12.48 5.83 -7.22
C LEU A 115 -11.26 6.69 -6.86
N LEU A 116 -11.15 7.11 -5.60
CA LEU A 116 -9.99 7.87 -5.12
C LEU A 116 -8.67 7.06 -5.21
N GLY A 117 -8.72 5.77 -4.86
CA GLY A 117 -7.55 4.89 -5.00
C GLY A 117 -7.20 4.59 -6.45
N TRP A 118 -8.23 4.44 -7.30
CA TRP A 118 -8.09 4.13 -8.72
C TRP A 118 -7.44 5.26 -9.52
N ASP A 119 -7.83 6.51 -9.29
CA ASP A 119 -7.25 7.67 -9.98
C ASP A 119 -5.76 7.86 -9.65
N GLY A 120 -5.28 7.33 -8.52
CA GLY A 120 -3.87 7.33 -8.15
C GLY A 120 -3.03 6.19 -8.77
N LEU A 121 -3.64 5.30 -9.56
CA LEU A 121 -2.95 4.20 -10.26
C LEU A 121 -2.64 4.51 -11.73
N GLY A 122 -3.39 5.42 -12.35
CA GLY A 122 -3.22 5.87 -13.73
C GLY A 122 -2.27 7.06 -13.85
#